data_AF-A0A536ISC9-F1
#
_entry.id   AF-A0A536ISC9-F1
#
_cell.length_a   1.000
_cell.length_b   1.000
_cell.length_c   1.000
_cell.angle_alpha   90.00
_cell.angle_beta   90.00
_cell.angle_gamma   90.00
#
_symmetry.space_group_name_H-M   'P 1'
#
loop_
_entity.id
_entity.type
_entity.pdbx_description
1 polymer ?
#
loop_
_entity_poly.entity_id
_entity_poly.type
_entity_poly.pdbx_seq_one_letter_code
_entity_poly.pdbx_strand_id
1 'polypeptide(L)'
;MPNRRVVLLPEVADVLRRLPPEAKRKVRAALAELRRDPDLGEPLERELAGVRRLRVRQLRIVYRRSPAGLEVVVIGPRRTIYTELERAARQR
;
A
#
# COMPACT_ATOMS: atom_id res chain seq x y z
N MET A 1 -14.83 -15.47 -8.46
CA MET A 1 -14.21 -14.13 -8.27
C MET A 1 -12.79 -14.19 -8.79
N PRO A 2 -12.39 -13.36 -9.79
CA PRO A 2 -11.03 -13.42 -10.32
C PRO A 2 -10.03 -13.19 -9.19
N ASN A 3 -9.01 -14.02 -9.14
CA ASN A 3 -8.00 -14.06 -8.08
C ASN A 3 -7.11 -12.81 -8.20
N ARG A 4 -7.62 -11.65 -7.76
CA ARG A 4 -6.88 -10.37 -7.81
C ARG A 4 -5.57 -10.54 -7.05
N ARG A 5 -4.44 -10.38 -7.75
CA ARG A 5 -3.12 -10.52 -7.14
C ARG A 5 -2.78 -9.25 -6.37
N VAL A 6 -2.13 -9.40 -5.23
CA VAL A 6 -1.48 -8.28 -4.53
C VAL A 6 -0.02 -8.30 -4.94
N VAL A 7 0.41 -7.28 -5.68
CA VAL A 7 1.79 -7.09 -6.08
C VAL A 7 2.42 -6.10 -5.10
N LEU A 8 3.54 -6.48 -4.50
CA LEU A 8 4.32 -5.61 -3.62
C LEU A 8 5.59 -5.20 -4.36
N LEU A 9 5.93 -3.91 -4.33
CA LEU A 9 7.27 -3.49 -4.72
C LEU A 9 8.33 -4.15 -3.82
N PRO A 10 9.55 -4.40 -4.31
CA PRO A 10 10.61 -5.02 -3.53
C PRO A 10 10.87 -4.30 -2.19
N GLU A 11 10.91 -2.97 -2.19
CA GLU A 11 11.16 -2.22 -0.94
C GLU A 11 10.01 -2.40 0.07
N VAL A 12 8.78 -2.49 -0.43
CA VAL A 12 7.58 -2.75 0.40
C VAL A 12 7.63 -4.15 1.03
N ALA A 13 8.08 -5.15 0.26
CA ALA A 13 8.22 -6.50 0.77
C ALA A 13 9.25 -6.55 1.92
N ASP A 14 10.33 -5.78 1.82
CA ASP A 14 11.36 -5.70 2.86
C ASP A 14 10.88 -4.97 4.11
N VAL A 15 10.12 -3.87 3.95
CA VAL A 15 9.45 -3.22 5.09
C VAL A 15 8.54 -4.20 5.79
N LEU A 16 7.68 -4.90 5.03
CA LEU A 16 6.75 -5.89 5.59
C LEU A 16 7.48 -7.01 6.34
N ARG A 17 8.64 -7.47 5.86
CA ARG A 17 9.47 -8.48 6.54
C ARG A 17 9.97 -7.99 7.90
N ARG A 18 10.42 -6.73 7.98
CA ARG A 18 11.00 -6.11 9.18
C ARG A 18 9.96 -5.63 10.21
N LEU A 19 8.68 -5.56 9.85
CA LEU A 19 7.63 -5.15 10.78
C LEU A 19 7.51 -6.11 11.99
N PRO A 20 7.24 -5.58 13.19
CA PRO A 20 6.89 -6.39 14.37
C PRO A 20 5.70 -7.32 14.10
N PRO A 21 5.59 -8.47 14.79
CA PRO A 21 4.57 -9.49 14.51
C PRO A 21 3.13 -8.94 14.48
N GLU A 22 2.76 -8.09 15.44
CA GLU A 22 1.43 -7.52 15.51
C GLU A 22 1.14 -6.57 14.33
N ALA A 23 2.07 -5.66 14.02
CA ALA A 23 1.96 -4.76 12.89
C ALA A 23 1.85 -5.53 11.57
N LYS A 24 2.67 -6.57 11.39
CA LYS A 24 2.65 -7.47 10.24
C LYS A 24 1.28 -8.16 10.09
N ARG A 25 0.68 -8.66 11.18
CA ARG A 25 -0.67 -9.25 11.16
C ARG A 25 -1.72 -8.24 10.70
N LYS A 26 -1.70 -7.02 11.24
CA LYS A 26 -2.66 -5.97 10.87
C LYS A 26 -2.52 -5.54 9.41
N VAL A 27 -1.29 -5.38 8.92
CA VAL A 27 -1.02 -5.06 7.51
C VAL A 27 -1.52 -6.18 6.59
N ARG A 28 -1.25 -7.45 6.91
CA ARG A 28 -1.75 -8.59 6.11
C ARG A 28 -3.28 -8.67 6.08
N ALA A 29 -3.94 -8.41 7.20
CA ALA A 29 -5.41 -8.35 7.25
C ALA A 29 -5.95 -7.23 6.34
N ALA A 30 -5.37 -6.03 6.43
CA ALA A 30 -5.74 -4.91 5.58
C ALA A 30 -5.49 -5.20 4.09
N LEU A 31 -4.40 -5.88 3.72
CA LEU A 31 -4.15 -6.29 2.33
C LEU A 31 -5.19 -7.31 1.84
N ALA A 32 -5.66 -8.20 2.71
CA ALA A 32 -6.72 -9.15 2.37
C ALA A 32 -8.07 -8.44 2.15
N GLU A 33 -8.38 -7.41 2.95
CA GLU A 33 -9.55 -6.55 2.76
C GLU A 33 -9.45 -5.75 1.46
N LEU A 34 -8.32 -5.08 1.21
CA LEU A 34 -8.05 -4.35 -0.03
C LEU A 34 -8.14 -5.21 -1.29
N ARG A 35 -7.76 -6.49 -1.19
CA ARG A 35 -7.89 -7.45 -2.30
C ARG A 35 -9.36 -7.70 -2.65
N ARG A 36 -10.25 -7.70 -1.65
CA ARG A 36 -11.71 -7.87 -1.82
C ARG A 36 -12.33 -6.56 -2.30
N ASP A 37 -11.99 -5.47 -1.65
CA ASP A 37 -12.52 -4.14 -1.91
C ASP A 37 -11.39 -3.09 -2.00
N PRO A 38 -10.92 -2.76 -3.22
CA PRO A 38 -9.95 -1.70 -3.44
C PRO A 38 -10.47 -0.28 -3.19
N ASP A 39 -11.76 -0.08 -2.91
CA ASP A 39 -12.38 1.22 -2.62
C ASP A 39 -12.26 1.65 -1.15
N LEU A 40 -11.80 0.78 -0.25
CA LEU A 40 -11.60 1.08 1.17
C LEU A 40 -10.59 2.20 1.45
N GLY A 41 -9.68 2.49 0.51
CA GLY A 41 -8.69 3.55 0.64
C GLY A 41 -9.15 4.88 0.04
N GLU A 42 -8.76 5.95 0.71
CA GLU A 42 -8.98 7.33 0.29
C GLU A 42 -8.11 7.66 -0.94
N PRO A 43 -8.67 8.23 -2.02
CA PRO A 43 -7.86 8.72 -3.14
C PRO A 43 -6.92 9.83 -2.69
N LEU A 44 -5.69 9.82 -3.21
CA LEU A 44 -4.77 10.94 -3.08
C LEU A 44 -4.93 11.88 -4.28
N GLU A 45 -4.68 13.16 -4.03
CA GLU A 45 -4.86 14.24 -5.01
C GLU A 45 -3.52 14.75 -5.58
N ARG A 46 -3.62 15.64 -6.57
CA ARG A 46 -2.50 16.36 -7.18
C ARG A 46 -1.47 15.42 -7.82
N GLU A 47 -0.19 15.56 -7.46
CA GLU A 47 0.93 14.74 -7.97
C GLU A 47 0.82 13.26 -7.62
N LEU A 48 -0.08 12.90 -6.68
CA LEU A 48 -0.38 11.54 -6.27
C LEU A 48 -1.74 11.05 -6.79
N ALA A 49 -2.32 11.75 -7.77
CA ALA A 49 -3.51 11.29 -8.45
C ALA A 49 -3.29 9.90 -9.06
N GLY A 50 -4.23 8.97 -8.80
CA GLY A 50 -4.16 7.58 -9.27
C GLY A 50 -3.65 6.57 -8.23
N VAL A 51 -3.17 7.01 -7.08
CA VAL A 51 -2.96 6.16 -5.90
C VAL A 51 -4.00 6.43 -4.81
N ARG A 52 -4.19 5.44 -3.94
CA ARG A 52 -5.10 5.44 -2.79
C ARG A 52 -4.36 5.11 -1.52
N ARG A 53 -4.85 5.61 -0.40
CA ARG A 53 -4.27 5.46 0.93
C ARG A 53 -5.25 4.81 1.88
N LEU A 54 -4.82 3.72 2.52
CA LEU A 54 -5.54 3.09 3.63
C LEU A 54 -4.74 3.25 4.93
N ARG A 55 -5.41 3.71 6.01
CA ARG A 55 -4.80 3.78 7.34
C ARG A 55 -4.91 2.42 8.05
N VAL A 56 -3.78 1.92 8.56
CA VAL A 56 -3.71 0.69 9.35
C VAL A 56 -2.98 0.99 10.66
N ARG A 57 -3.75 1.33 11.70
CA ARG A 57 -3.22 1.80 13.00
C ARG A 57 -2.31 3.03 12.82
N GLN A 58 -1.01 2.87 13.06
CA GLN A 58 0.04 3.89 12.92
C GLN A 58 0.68 3.89 11.52
N LEU A 59 0.45 2.83 10.74
CA LEU A 59 0.94 2.67 9.38
C LEU A 59 -0.11 3.14 8.37
N ARG A 60 0.35 3.41 7.16
CA ARG A 60 -0.47 3.68 5.98
C ARG A 60 0.01 2.78 4.84
N ILE A 61 -0.94 2.26 4.08
CA ILE A 61 -0.70 1.51 2.85
C ILE A 61 -1.10 2.42 1.71
N VAL A 62 -0.17 2.68 0.80
CA VAL A 62 -0.46 3.40 -0.45
C VAL A 62 -0.40 2.41 -1.59
N TYR A 63 -1.45 2.39 -2.39
CA TYR A 63 -1.65 1.40 -3.43
C TYR A 63 -2.33 2.00 -4.64
N ARG A 64 -2.25 1.32 -5.78
CA ARG A 64 -3.03 1.63 -6.97
C ARG A 64 -3.79 0.40 -7.44
N ARG A 65 -4.86 0.65 -8.17
CA ARG A 65 -5.61 -0.41 -8.86
C ARG A 65 -4.88 -0.77 -10.14
N SER A 66 -4.85 -2.05 -10.46
CA SER A 66 -4.45 -2.52 -11.77
C SER A 66 -5.48 -3.51 -12.31
N PRO A 67 -5.55 -3.71 -13.63
CA PRO A 67 -6.40 -4.76 -14.21
C PRO A 67 -6.10 -6.16 -13.64
N ALA A 68 -4.85 -6.39 -13.22
CA ALA A 68 -4.39 -7.64 -12.61
C ALA A 68 -4.67 -7.75 -11.09
N GLY A 69 -5.06 -6.66 -10.43
CA GLY A 69 -5.36 -6.63 -9.00
C GLY A 69 -4.97 -5.33 -8.29
N LEU A 70 -4.15 -5.45 -7.25
CA LEU A 70 -3.76 -4.36 -6.36
C LEU A 70 -2.24 -4.27 -6.30
N GLU A 71 -1.68 -3.11 -6.61
CA GLU A 71 -0.24 -2.86 -6.52
C GLU A 71 0.03 -1.96 -5.33
N VAL A 72 0.77 -2.46 -4.36
CA VAL A 72 1.17 -1.71 -3.17
C VAL A 72 2.48 -0.98 -3.47
N VAL A 73 2.41 0.34 -3.38
CA VAL A 73 3.52 1.24 -3.69
C VAL A 73 4.37 1.50 -2.44
N VAL A 74 3.73 1.74 -1.30
CA VAL A 74 4.44 2.03 -0.03
C VAL A 74 3.66 1.50 1.17
N ILE A 75 4.36 1.02 2.20
CA ILE A 75 3.82 0.77 3.53
C ILE A 75 4.70 1.47 4.55
N GLY A 76 4.15 2.39 5.35
CA GLY A 76 4.96 3.10 6.33
C GLY A 76 4.20 4.03 7.26
N PRO A 77 4.86 4.55 8.32
CA PRO A 77 4.28 5.58 9.19
C PRO A 77 4.07 6.90 8.44
N ARG A 78 3.24 7.80 9.00
CA ARG A 78 2.89 9.10 8.37
C ARG A 78 4.11 9.91 7.91
N ARG A 79 5.16 9.90 8.74
CA ARG A 79 6.36 10.73 8.56
C ARG A 79 7.23 10.31 7.37
N THR A 80 7.26 9.03 7.05
CA THR A 80 8.10 8.52 5.95
C THR A 80 7.34 8.35 4.65
N ILE A 81 6.00 8.28 4.70
CA ILE A 81 5.23 7.88 3.51
C ILE A 81 5.32 8.89 2.36
N TYR A 82 5.37 10.20 2.63
CA TYR A 82 5.49 11.20 1.56
C TYR A 82 6.88 11.17 0.92
N THR A 83 7.93 11.06 1.73
CA THR A 83 9.30 10.92 1.23
C THR A 83 9.49 9.66 0.41
N GLU A 84 8.91 8.53 0.83
CA GLU A 84 8.99 7.28 0.06
C GLU A 84 8.12 7.31 -1.19
N LEU A 85 6.96 7.98 -1.16
CA LEU A 85 6.14 8.18 -2.36
C LEU A 85 6.84 9.05 -3.40
N GLU A 86 7.49 10.14 -3.00
CA GLU A 86 8.30 10.96 -3.91
C GLU A 86 9.47 10.17 -4.51
N ARG A 87 10.08 9.26 -3.75
CA ARG A 87 11.13 8.38 -4.27
C ARG A 87 10.58 7.35 -5.26
N ALA A 88 9.43 6.76 -4.97
CA ALA A 88 8.78 5.81 -5.87
C ALA A 88 8.27 6.48 -7.16
N ALA A 89 7.81 7.73 -7.08
CA ALA A 89 7.39 8.51 -8.25
C ALA A 89 8.56 8.89 -9.17
N ARG A 90 9.76 9.13 -8.62
CA ARG A 90 10.96 9.45 -9.39
C ARG A 90 11.61 8.25 -10.10
N GLN A 91 11.31 7.03 -9.67
CA GLN A 91 11.90 5.80 -10.23
C GLN A 91 11.02 5.18 -11.33
N ARG A 92 10.12 5.97 -11.93
CA ARG A 92 9.12 5.52 -12.89
C ARG A 92 9.27 6.18 -14.25
#